data_AF-K5CDT5-F1
#
_entry.id   AF-K5CDT5-F1
#
_cell.length_a   1.000
_cell.length_b   1.000
_cell.length_c   1.000
_cell.angle_alpha   90.00
_cell.angle_beta   90.00
_cell.angle_gamma   90.00
#
_symmetry.space_group_name_H-M   'P 1'
#
loop_
_entity.id
_entity.type
_entity.pdbx_description
1 polymer ?
#
loop_
_entity_poly.entity_id
_entity_poly.type
_entity_poly.pdbx_seq_one_letter_code
_entity_poly.pdbx_strand_id
1 'polypeptide(L)'
;MMNSLNQNRTRCRNLMNRNTLIRGLRGGVTLMETVFAMGVILTGLLGLAALIPIASDNAKSAMELDRSISESTAAAAIGAAQKFHDLDKLVIYYKPVSTSPGAPGETLTGQVLSIRDAMTVGGFPSEEKEKLSSPGYGHPDSKAGIQAGICIDPLGMPDLRTLLPGPSTPANGNYADNVSASPFAATANTDSAYDFSRFPYYNERYKILTPPNDPVRASNGPVASGPVPPNRPQMPFPMSPRMWRATLRSEMFAETTPVYRHQIISRAYAEHVFRGSGGLSVVDGSKPSDPASVLLTKTVMTSGVTTDSGTTNSSEYTWFATLVPPFLGGNSYRQSIVVVRQRSLEVPQRLDDPLALQKRSYAADDSDDNPRGERIAWVGNWIGFVGGAGGEVELYGSASVDSEIRTGEWVMLSRQPHQVGGGPLTLGMSAQGPAVHRWYRVLRVDEPQYGFINGGGFGAGWNDSDSNTNPEVWRRTVTLDGPDWTFQDESSGNVTHIDDTYCTIVSGAVSVVESEVVIE
;
A
#
# COMPACT_ATOMS: atom_id res chain seq x y z
N MET A 1 11.88 56.06 -84.06
CA MET A 1 12.37 54.75 -84.54
C MET A 1 11.53 53.65 -83.91
N MET A 2 10.41 53.35 -84.57
CA MET A 2 9.54 52.20 -84.33
C MET A 2 10.07 51.06 -85.21
N ASN A 3 10.39 49.89 -84.63
CA ASN A 3 10.31 48.55 -85.27
C ASN A 3 11.13 47.49 -84.50
N SER A 4 10.67 47.06 -83.32
CA SER A 4 11.17 45.79 -82.74
C SER A 4 10.18 45.02 -81.86
N LEU A 5 8.90 45.44 -81.75
CA LEU A 5 7.93 44.78 -80.87
C LEU A 5 6.99 43.76 -81.56
N ASN A 6 7.15 43.50 -82.85
CA ASN A 6 6.24 42.61 -83.61
C ASN A 6 6.78 41.21 -83.94
N GLN A 7 7.98 40.83 -83.49
CA GLN A 7 8.54 39.49 -83.75
C GLN A 7 8.43 38.49 -82.59
N ASN A 8 7.96 38.90 -81.41
CA ASN A 8 7.81 38.00 -80.25
C ASN A 8 6.40 37.46 -80.02
N ARG A 9 5.37 37.94 -80.75
CA ARG A 9 3.99 37.42 -80.60
C ARG A 9 3.71 36.15 -81.41
N THR A 10 4.54 35.80 -82.40
CA THR A 10 4.33 34.61 -83.23
C THR A 10 4.98 33.34 -82.67
N ARG A 11 5.94 33.46 -81.73
CA ARG A 11 6.54 32.28 -81.06
C ARG A 11 5.70 31.72 -79.91
N CYS A 12 4.86 32.51 -79.24
CA CYS A 12 4.01 32.01 -78.16
C CYS A 12 2.73 31.29 -78.61
N ARG A 13 2.31 31.40 -79.89
CA ARG A 13 1.16 30.63 -80.40
C ARG A 13 1.48 29.18 -80.77
N ASN A 14 2.75 28.84 -81.00
CA ASN A 14 3.16 27.47 -81.35
C ASN A 14 3.56 26.59 -80.14
N LEU A 15 3.54 27.13 -78.92
CA LEU A 15 3.75 26.34 -77.70
C LEU A 15 2.45 25.88 -77.03
N MET A 16 1.29 26.44 -77.40
CA MET A 16 -0.01 25.99 -76.87
C MET A 16 -0.68 24.86 -77.67
N ASN A 17 -0.18 24.52 -78.87
CA ASN A 17 -0.70 23.40 -79.67
C ASN A 17 0.09 22.09 -79.54
N ARG A 18 0.94 21.96 -78.50
CA ARG A 18 1.64 20.71 -78.15
C ARG A 18 1.15 20.05 -76.86
N ASN A 19 0.00 20.46 -76.32
CA ASN A 19 -0.61 19.84 -75.14
C ASN A 19 -1.83 18.95 -75.43
N THR A 20 -2.11 18.64 -76.71
CA THR A 20 -3.24 17.76 -77.09
C THR A 20 -2.83 16.42 -77.71
N LEU A 21 -1.52 16.12 -77.79
CA LEU A 21 -0.99 14.86 -78.34
C LEU A 21 -0.19 14.01 -77.32
N ILE A 22 -0.52 14.13 -76.04
CA ILE A 22 -0.27 13.05 -75.05
C ILE A 22 -1.60 12.71 -74.36
N ARG A 23 -2.64 12.49 -75.17
CA ARG A 23 -3.77 11.64 -74.81
C ARG A 23 -3.58 10.35 -75.60
N GLY A 24 -2.98 9.32 -75.00
CA GLY A 24 -2.94 8.02 -75.67
C GLY A 24 -1.94 6.98 -75.19
N LEU A 25 -0.88 7.34 -74.45
CA LEU A 25 -0.08 6.34 -73.75
C LEU A 25 -0.61 6.25 -72.33
N ARG A 26 -1.61 5.39 -72.14
CA ARG A 26 -1.83 4.79 -70.82
C ARG A 26 -0.50 4.13 -70.45
N GLY A 27 0.32 4.81 -69.65
CA GLY A 27 1.50 4.19 -69.07
C GLY A 27 1.02 2.96 -68.32
N GLY A 28 1.27 1.78 -68.85
CA GLY A 28 0.95 0.55 -68.16
C GLY A 28 1.76 0.54 -66.89
N VAL A 29 1.09 0.47 -65.74
CA VAL A 29 1.76 0.25 -64.44
C VAL A 29 2.51 -1.07 -64.57
N THR A 30 3.83 -1.03 -64.37
CA THR A 30 4.63 -2.24 -64.47
C THR A 30 4.34 -3.13 -63.26
N LEU A 31 4.41 -4.45 -63.44
CA LEU A 31 4.24 -5.39 -62.33
C LEU A 31 5.23 -5.12 -61.18
N MET A 32 6.45 -4.65 -61.53
CA MET A 32 7.47 -4.27 -60.57
C MET A 32 7.07 -3.06 -59.72
N GLU A 33 6.45 -2.02 -60.31
CA GLU A 33 5.93 -0.87 -59.55
C GLU A 33 4.83 -1.29 -58.57
N THR A 34 3.94 -2.20 -58.97
CA THR A 34 2.88 -2.73 -58.11
C THR A 34 3.45 -3.51 -56.92
N VAL A 35 4.43 -4.39 -57.16
CA VAL A 35 5.06 -5.18 -56.07
C VAL A 35 5.84 -4.28 -55.12
N PHE A 36 6.54 -3.26 -55.63
CA PHE A 36 7.22 -2.29 -54.79
C PHE A 36 6.25 -1.48 -53.92
N ALA A 37 5.14 -1.01 -54.51
CA ALA A 37 4.09 -0.31 -53.78
C ALA A 37 3.48 -1.21 -52.69
N MET A 38 3.23 -2.49 -52.98
CA MET A 38 2.79 -3.46 -51.98
C MET A 38 3.81 -3.64 -50.86
N GLY A 39 5.10 -3.73 -51.18
CA GLY A 39 6.17 -3.82 -50.19
C GLY A 39 6.20 -2.63 -49.24
N VAL A 40 6.16 -1.41 -49.77
CA VAL A 40 6.13 -0.17 -48.96
C VAL A 40 4.89 -0.11 -48.06
N ILE A 41 3.71 -0.47 -48.59
CA ILE A 41 2.47 -0.52 -47.81
C ILE A 41 2.57 -1.56 -46.69
N LEU A 42 3.09 -2.75 -46.96
CA LEU A 42 3.23 -3.81 -45.95
C LEU A 42 4.21 -3.42 -44.85
N THR A 43 5.37 -2.82 -45.18
CA THR A 43 6.32 -2.33 -44.17
C THR A 43 5.72 -1.19 -43.35
N GLY A 44 4.97 -0.28 -43.98
CA GLY A 44 4.25 0.80 -43.28
C GLY A 44 3.17 0.28 -42.32
N LEU A 45 2.38 -0.71 -42.76
CA LEU A 45 1.37 -1.35 -41.92
C LEU A 45 1.99 -2.14 -40.76
N LEU A 46 3.13 -2.82 -40.98
CA LEU A 46 3.86 -3.52 -39.93
C LEU A 46 4.41 -2.53 -38.88
N GLY A 47 4.92 -1.37 -39.30
CA GLY A 47 5.34 -0.31 -38.39
C GLY A 47 4.20 0.24 -37.55
N LEU A 48 3.03 0.49 -38.15
CA LEU A 48 1.84 0.91 -37.40
C LEU A 48 1.37 -0.17 -36.42
N ALA A 49 1.36 -1.44 -36.83
CA ALA A 49 0.98 -2.56 -35.97
C ALA A 49 1.89 -2.69 -34.74
N ALA A 50 3.20 -2.41 -34.87
CA ALA A 50 4.13 -2.41 -33.75
C ALA A 50 3.94 -1.24 -32.77
N LEU A 51 3.40 -0.10 -33.22
CA LEU A 51 3.15 1.08 -32.38
C LEU A 51 1.84 1.00 -31.58
N ILE A 52 0.84 0.26 -32.06
CA ILE A 52 -0.47 0.16 -31.41
C ILE A 52 -0.37 -0.32 -29.95
N PRO A 53 0.37 -1.40 -29.62
CA PRO A 53 0.49 -1.86 -28.22
C PRO A 53 1.12 -0.80 -27.31
N ILE A 54 2.21 -0.15 -27.76
CA ILE A 54 2.91 0.88 -26.99
C ILE A 54 1.99 2.09 -26.74
N ALA A 55 1.27 2.53 -27.78
CA ALA A 55 0.31 3.62 -27.66
C ALA A 55 -0.86 3.26 -26.73
N SER A 56 -1.34 2.01 -26.78
CA SER A 56 -2.39 1.50 -25.89
C SER A 56 -1.94 1.48 -24.43
N ASP A 57 -0.74 1.01 -24.13
CA ASP A 57 -0.20 0.96 -22.78
C ASP A 57 0.04 2.36 -22.20
N ASN A 58 0.55 3.28 -23.03
CA ASN A 58 0.72 4.68 -22.65
C ASN A 58 -0.64 5.36 -22.41
N ALA A 59 -1.64 5.12 -23.26
CA ALA A 59 -2.99 5.66 -23.09
C ALA A 59 -3.66 5.13 -21.82
N LYS A 60 -3.53 3.81 -21.56
CA LYS A 60 -4.03 3.19 -20.33
C LYS A 60 -3.37 3.79 -19.09
N SER A 61 -2.04 3.94 -19.11
CA SER A 61 -1.29 4.54 -17.99
C SER A 61 -1.70 5.99 -17.74
N ALA A 62 -1.92 6.78 -18.80
CA ALA A 62 -2.40 8.15 -18.69
C ALA A 62 -3.82 8.22 -18.10
N MET A 63 -4.73 7.35 -18.55
CA MET A 63 -6.09 7.27 -18.00
C MET A 63 -6.11 6.82 -16.53
N GLU A 64 -5.24 5.87 -16.15
CA GLU A 64 -5.09 5.42 -14.77
C GLU A 64 -4.55 6.55 -13.87
N LEU A 65 -3.61 7.35 -14.37
CA LEU A 65 -3.07 8.52 -13.68
C LEU A 65 -4.12 9.63 -13.55
N ASP A 66 -4.87 9.95 -14.60
CA ASP A 66 -5.95 10.94 -14.52
C ASP A 66 -7.02 10.52 -13.52
N ARG A 67 -7.38 9.23 -13.53
CA ARG A 67 -8.33 8.68 -12.56
C ARG A 67 -7.76 8.72 -11.15
N SER A 68 -6.50 8.37 -10.96
CA SER A 68 -5.88 8.38 -9.64
C SER A 68 -5.78 9.80 -9.06
N ILE A 69 -5.48 10.80 -9.87
CA ILE A 69 -5.48 12.21 -9.44
C ILE A 69 -6.90 12.62 -9.01
N SER A 70 -7.92 12.25 -9.78
CA SER A 70 -9.31 12.54 -9.43
C SER A 70 -9.70 11.89 -8.09
N GLU A 71 -9.36 10.62 -7.89
CA GLU A 71 -9.68 9.89 -6.66
C GLU A 71 -8.86 10.41 -5.46
N SER A 72 -7.59 10.76 -5.65
CA SER A 72 -6.75 11.36 -4.61
C SER A 72 -7.25 12.74 -4.20
N THR A 73 -7.75 13.55 -5.15
CA THR A 73 -8.33 14.86 -4.85
C THR A 73 -9.64 14.71 -4.09
N ALA A 74 -10.48 13.74 -4.48
CA ALA A 74 -11.70 13.42 -3.76
C ALA A 74 -11.39 12.92 -2.33
N ALA A 75 -10.41 12.03 -2.18
CA ALA A 75 -9.94 11.55 -0.89
C ALA A 75 -9.49 12.70 0.04
N ALA A 76 -8.69 13.62 -0.49
CA ALA A 76 -8.25 14.80 0.26
C ALA A 76 -9.43 15.70 0.67
N ALA A 77 -10.38 15.94 -0.23
CA ALA A 77 -11.57 16.74 0.06
C ALA A 77 -12.47 16.09 1.12
N ILE A 78 -12.68 14.76 1.03
CA ILE A 78 -13.44 14.02 2.04
C ILE A 78 -12.69 14.04 3.37
N GLY A 79 -11.37 13.88 3.36
CA GLY A 79 -10.56 13.94 4.58
C GLY A 79 -10.59 15.29 5.27
N ALA A 80 -10.66 16.38 4.51
CA ALA A 80 -10.91 17.71 5.06
C ALA A 80 -12.33 17.82 5.65
N ALA A 81 -13.34 17.33 4.95
CA ALA A 81 -14.74 17.36 5.40
C ALA A 81 -15.00 16.52 6.66
N GLN A 82 -14.39 15.34 6.75
CA GLN A 82 -14.48 14.38 7.86
C GLN A 82 -13.42 14.62 8.95
N LYS A 83 -12.64 15.71 8.83
CA LYS A 83 -11.63 16.14 9.80
C LYS A 83 -10.59 15.07 10.15
N PHE A 84 -9.94 14.47 9.15
CA PHE A 84 -8.86 13.50 9.39
C PHE A 84 -7.63 14.08 10.08
N HIS A 85 -7.52 15.41 10.11
CA HIS A 85 -6.49 16.11 10.87
C HIS A 85 -6.77 16.09 12.39
N ASP A 86 -7.97 15.72 12.81
CA ASP A 86 -8.36 15.64 14.22
C ASP A 86 -8.04 14.26 14.80
N LEU A 87 -7.05 14.20 15.69
CA LEU A 87 -6.60 12.97 16.35
C LEU A 87 -7.69 12.35 17.24
N ASP A 88 -8.69 13.13 17.66
CA ASP A 88 -9.83 12.64 18.44
C ASP A 88 -10.86 11.89 17.56
N LYS A 89 -10.83 12.12 16.24
CA LYS A 89 -11.67 11.42 15.25
C LYS A 89 -11.03 10.15 14.71
N LEU A 90 -9.71 10.10 14.69
CA LEU A 90 -8.97 8.90 14.29
C LEU A 90 -8.98 7.89 15.44
N VAL A 91 -9.40 6.67 15.15
CA VAL A 91 -9.58 5.62 16.14
C VAL A 91 -8.77 4.40 15.77
N ILE A 92 -8.02 3.88 16.72
CA ILE A 92 -7.18 2.69 16.56
C ILE A 92 -7.64 1.59 17.51
N TYR A 93 -7.39 0.35 17.11
CA TYR A 93 -7.46 -0.77 18.04
C TYR A 93 -6.14 -0.83 18.83
N TYR A 94 -6.16 -0.37 20.08
CA TYR A 94 -4.97 -0.29 20.90
C TYR A 94 -4.60 -1.67 21.45
N LYS A 95 -3.41 -2.12 21.04
CA LYS A 95 -2.82 -3.39 21.44
C LYS A 95 -1.33 -3.16 21.70
N PRO A 96 -0.89 -3.06 22.97
CA PRO A 96 0.54 -3.03 23.27
C PRO A 96 1.16 -4.40 22.94
N VAL A 97 2.47 -4.40 22.71
CA VAL A 97 3.25 -5.58 22.35
C VAL A 97 3.28 -6.54 23.53
N SER A 98 2.69 -7.73 23.39
CA SER A 98 2.39 -8.58 24.55
C SER A 98 3.58 -9.23 25.27
N THR A 99 4.85 -8.89 24.97
CA THR A 99 6.00 -9.46 25.69
C THR A 99 7.27 -8.58 25.69
N SER A 100 7.19 -7.24 25.68
CA SER A 100 8.40 -6.51 26.07
C SER A 100 8.67 -6.83 27.55
N PRO A 101 9.81 -7.43 27.92
CA PRO A 101 10.12 -7.71 29.33
C PRO A 101 10.21 -6.36 30.06
N GLY A 102 9.15 -6.00 30.78
CA GLY A 102 9.06 -4.72 31.48
C GLY A 102 7.94 -3.77 31.04
N ALA A 103 7.08 -4.13 30.08
CA ALA A 103 5.83 -3.38 29.88
C ALA A 103 4.94 -3.56 31.13
N PRO A 104 4.74 -2.54 31.97
CA PRO A 104 3.85 -2.63 33.13
C PRO A 104 2.46 -3.02 32.63
N GLY A 105 1.70 -3.80 33.42
CA GLY A 105 0.40 -4.34 33.02
C GLY A 105 -0.58 -3.25 32.57
N GLU A 106 -0.58 -2.95 31.27
CA GLU A 106 -1.46 -1.96 30.67
C GLU A 106 -2.89 -2.52 30.66
N THR A 107 -3.72 -1.96 31.51
CA THR A 107 -5.09 -2.41 31.80
C THR A 107 -6.06 -2.15 30.64
N LEU A 108 -5.61 -1.45 29.58
CA LEU A 108 -6.42 -1.01 28.44
C LEU A 108 -6.10 -1.75 27.13
N THR A 109 -5.34 -2.85 27.20
CA THR A 109 -5.08 -3.73 26.04
C THR A 109 -6.39 -4.24 25.42
N GLY A 110 -6.54 -4.06 24.11
CA GLY A 110 -7.66 -4.59 23.35
C GLY A 110 -8.89 -3.67 23.27
N GLN A 111 -8.72 -2.39 23.61
CA GLN A 111 -9.76 -1.37 23.49
C GLN A 111 -9.61 -0.56 22.20
N VAL A 112 -10.72 0.04 21.75
CA VAL A 112 -10.71 1.03 20.68
C VAL A 112 -10.55 2.41 21.30
N LEU A 113 -9.47 3.11 20.95
CA LEU A 113 -9.09 4.40 21.51
C LEU A 113 -8.92 5.42 20.38
N SER A 114 -9.25 6.68 20.65
CA SER A 114 -8.78 7.75 19.77
C SER A 114 -7.25 7.78 19.78
N ILE A 115 -6.63 8.32 18.73
CA ILE A 115 -5.17 8.44 18.68
C ILE A 115 -4.68 9.29 19.85
N ARG A 116 -5.42 10.36 20.19
CA ARG A 116 -5.10 11.22 21.34
C ARG A 116 -5.15 10.46 22.67
N ASP A 117 -6.21 9.69 22.90
CA ASP A 117 -6.31 8.88 24.12
C ASP A 117 -5.19 7.84 24.17
N ALA A 118 -4.89 7.18 23.05
CA ALA A 118 -3.83 6.18 22.98
C ALA A 118 -2.44 6.76 23.32
N MET A 119 -2.20 8.04 23.03
CA MET A 119 -0.97 8.73 23.45
C MET A 119 -0.89 8.89 24.99
N THR A 120 -2.02 9.02 25.68
CA THR A 120 -2.08 9.26 27.14
C THR A 120 -2.09 7.99 27.99
N VAL A 121 -2.40 6.84 27.37
CA VAL A 121 -2.63 5.56 28.05
C VAL A 121 -1.33 4.83 28.41
N GLY A 122 -0.21 5.13 27.75
CA GLY A 122 1.10 4.54 28.05
C GLY A 122 1.53 4.86 29.49
N GLY A 123 1.39 3.89 30.39
CA GLY A 123 1.62 4.01 31.84
C GLY A 123 3.10 4.12 32.23
N PHE A 124 3.90 4.85 31.48
CA PHE A 124 5.28 5.17 31.86
C PHE A 124 5.26 6.21 32.99
N PRO A 125 6.27 6.22 33.89
CA PRO A 125 6.35 7.17 35.00
C PRO A 125 6.21 8.61 34.49
N SER A 126 5.69 9.48 35.37
CA SER A 126 4.96 10.73 35.14
C SER A 126 5.51 11.83 34.21
N GLU A 127 6.59 11.61 33.47
CA GLU A 127 7.26 12.62 32.64
C GLU A 127 7.15 12.38 31.11
N GLU A 128 6.70 11.19 30.63
CA GLU A 128 6.57 10.86 29.19
C GLU A 128 5.11 10.56 28.74
N LYS A 129 4.14 11.31 29.24
CA LYS A 129 2.71 10.92 29.20
C LYS A 129 1.92 11.15 27.90
N GLU A 130 2.54 11.45 26.77
CA GLU A 130 1.81 11.71 25.52
C GLU A 130 2.53 11.13 24.32
N LYS A 131 2.60 9.81 24.19
CA LYS A 131 3.33 9.18 23.09
C LYS A 131 2.63 7.98 22.49
N LEU A 132 2.51 7.99 21.16
CA LEU A 132 2.20 6.80 20.37
C LEU A 132 3.48 6.28 19.72
N SER A 133 3.97 5.12 20.16
CA SER A 133 5.20 4.49 19.61
C SER A 133 4.89 3.56 18.44
N SER A 134 5.90 3.31 17.58
CA SER A 134 5.81 2.27 16.54
C SER A 134 5.34 0.94 17.16
N PRO A 135 4.34 0.25 16.59
CA PRO A 135 3.97 -1.08 17.04
C PRO A 135 5.19 -2.00 17.04
N GLY A 136 5.40 -2.74 18.13
CA GLY A 136 6.60 -3.55 18.33
C GLY A 136 7.67 -2.88 19.18
N TYR A 137 7.77 -1.55 19.17
CA TYR A 137 8.96 -0.85 19.66
C TYR A 137 8.66 0.13 20.78
N GLY A 138 9.47 0.07 21.84
CA GLY A 138 9.64 1.18 22.77
C GLY A 138 10.80 2.05 22.30
N HIS A 139 10.63 3.37 22.36
CA HIS A 139 11.74 4.31 22.15
C HIS A 139 12.08 4.94 23.51
N PRO A 140 13.30 4.75 24.04
CA PRO A 140 13.69 5.21 25.38
C PRO A 140 13.97 6.71 25.47
N ASP A 141 14.20 7.41 24.35
CA ASP A 141 14.65 8.82 24.31
C ASP A 141 13.62 9.77 23.65
N SER A 142 12.35 9.40 23.69
CA SER A 142 11.34 10.02 22.84
C SER A 142 10.63 11.21 23.46
N LYS A 143 10.76 12.37 22.79
CA LYS A 143 9.86 13.52 23.00
C LYS A 143 8.38 13.10 22.85
N ALA A 144 7.48 13.77 23.56
CA ALA A 144 6.03 13.61 23.39
C ALA A 144 5.60 13.78 21.92
N GLY A 145 4.51 13.12 21.53
CA GLY A 145 3.91 13.19 20.20
C GLY A 145 3.66 11.83 19.55
N ILE A 146 3.22 11.86 18.28
CA ILE A 146 3.05 10.65 17.47
C ILE A 146 4.40 10.26 16.89
N GLN A 147 4.99 9.19 17.41
CA GLN A 147 6.24 8.60 16.93
C GLN A 147 6.01 7.26 16.22
N ALA A 148 4.81 7.07 15.70
CA ALA A 148 4.42 5.88 14.98
C ALA A 148 3.88 6.28 13.61
N GLY A 149 4.10 5.43 12.60
CA GLY A 149 3.33 5.55 11.37
C GLY A 149 1.85 5.23 11.62
N ILE A 150 0.96 5.94 10.95
CA ILE A 150 -0.49 5.71 10.97
C ILE A 150 -0.97 5.44 9.56
N CYS A 151 -1.67 4.33 9.34
CA CYS A 151 -2.41 4.06 8.12
C CYS A 151 -3.88 4.41 8.35
N ILE A 152 -4.35 5.52 7.79
CA ILE A 152 -5.76 5.91 7.79
C ILE A 152 -6.45 5.11 6.70
N ASP A 153 -7.25 4.15 7.14
CA ASP A 153 -7.90 3.22 6.26
C ASP A 153 -9.37 3.05 6.62
N PRO A 154 -10.27 3.76 5.91
CA PRO A 154 -11.68 3.72 6.23
C PRO A 154 -12.32 2.36 5.91
N LEU A 155 -11.73 1.56 5.02
CA LEU A 155 -12.24 0.24 4.64
C LEU A 155 -11.56 -0.90 5.41
N GLY A 156 -10.35 -0.64 5.91
CA GLY A 156 -9.42 -1.67 6.33
C GLY A 156 -9.57 -2.25 7.72
N MET A 157 -10.47 -1.70 8.52
CA MET A 157 -10.81 -2.29 9.82
C MET A 157 -12.08 -3.13 9.63
N PRO A 158 -11.98 -4.48 9.71
CA PRO A 158 -13.16 -5.31 9.52
C PRO A 158 -14.22 -4.98 10.57
N ASP A 159 -15.48 -5.12 10.17
CA ASP A 159 -16.60 -4.73 11.01
C ASP A 159 -16.55 -5.50 12.34
N LEU A 160 -16.30 -4.77 13.42
CA LEU A 160 -16.32 -5.32 14.78
C LEU A 160 -17.65 -6.00 15.13
N ARG A 161 -18.69 -5.83 14.30
CA ARG A 161 -19.98 -6.48 14.46
C ARG A 161 -20.02 -7.98 14.18
N THR A 162 -19.20 -8.47 13.27
CA THR A 162 -19.15 -9.90 12.95
C THR A 162 -18.31 -10.71 13.94
N LEU A 163 -17.62 -10.01 14.86
CA LEU A 163 -16.54 -10.55 15.69
C LEU A 163 -16.94 -11.00 17.09
N LEU A 164 -18.13 -10.63 17.55
CA LEU A 164 -18.60 -11.01 18.89
C LEU A 164 -19.73 -12.04 18.75
N PRO A 165 -19.64 -13.20 19.44
CA PRO A 165 -20.66 -14.23 19.38
C PRO A 165 -21.96 -13.72 20.04
N GLY A 166 -22.91 -13.28 19.22
CA GLY A 166 -24.31 -13.06 19.59
C GLY A 166 -24.60 -12.03 20.70
N PRO A 167 -25.88 -11.76 20.96
CA PRO A 167 -26.34 -10.88 22.03
C PRO A 167 -26.34 -11.66 23.35
N SER A 168 -25.22 -12.25 23.77
CA SER A 168 -25.07 -12.58 25.18
C SER A 168 -24.67 -11.30 25.89
N THR A 169 -25.66 -10.51 26.30
CA THR A 169 -25.46 -9.52 27.36
C THR A 169 -24.72 -10.22 28.49
N PRO A 170 -23.50 -9.80 28.86
CA PRO A 170 -22.91 -10.23 30.11
C PRO A 170 -23.92 -9.90 31.20
N ALA A 171 -24.21 -10.82 32.11
CA ALA A 171 -25.17 -10.62 33.20
C ALA A 171 -24.86 -9.39 34.07
N ASN A 172 -23.68 -8.79 33.89
CA ASN A 172 -23.14 -7.71 34.70
C ASN A 172 -22.97 -6.39 33.93
N GLY A 173 -23.41 -6.27 32.66
CA GLY A 173 -23.29 -5.04 31.87
C GLY A 173 -21.87 -4.62 31.47
N ASN A 174 -20.84 -5.31 31.97
CA ASN A 174 -19.44 -5.07 31.60
C ASN A 174 -19.09 -5.83 30.32
N TYR A 175 -19.05 -5.10 29.20
CA TYR A 175 -18.50 -5.57 27.92
C TYR A 175 -17.01 -5.95 27.99
N ALA A 176 -16.33 -5.63 29.10
CA ALA A 176 -14.92 -5.95 29.36
C ALA A 176 -14.64 -7.45 29.61
N ASP A 177 -15.63 -8.28 29.96
CA ASP A 177 -15.37 -9.71 30.25
C ASP A 177 -15.27 -10.59 28.97
N ASN A 178 -15.67 -10.07 27.80
CA ASN A 178 -15.44 -10.71 26.50
C ASN A 178 -14.08 -10.32 25.87
N VAL A 179 -13.17 -9.70 26.63
CA VAL A 179 -11.79 -9.38 26.19
C VAL A 179 -10.97 -10.63 25.86
N SER A 180 -11.42 -11.82 26.28
CA SER A 180 -10.89 -13.12 25.82
C SER A 180 -11.23 -13.44 24.34
N ALA A 181 -12.15 -12.69 23.74
CA ALA A 181 -12.48 -12.72 22.31
C ALA A 181 -11.94 -11.47 21.61
N SER A 182 -10.67 -11.10 21.82
CA SER A 182 -9.97 -10.16 20.94
C SER A 182 -9.64 -10.87 19.62
N PRO A 183 -10.41 -10.65 18.54
CA PRO A 183 -10.27 -11.42 17.30
C PRO A 183 -9.02 -11.04 16.51
N PHE A 184 -8.45 -9.86 16.77
CA PHE A 184 -7.32 -9.31 16.04
C PHE A 184 -5.99 -9.46 16.77
N ALA A 185 -6.03 -9.72 18.09
CA ALA A 185 -4.82 -9.79 18.87
C ALA A 185 -4.23 -11.21 18.80
N ALA A 186 -3.35 -11.44 17.82
CA ALA A 186 -2.37 -12.51 17.91
C ALA A 186 -1.50 -12.26 19.16
N THR A 187 -1.85 -12.95 20.24
CA THR A 187 -1.35 -12.76 21.62
C THR A 187 -0.80 -14.08 22.17
N ALA A 188 -1.29 -15.21 21.66
CA ALA A 188 -0.78 -16.53 21.95
C ALA A 188 0.20 -16.98 20.88
N ASN A 189 1.12 -17.86 21.28
CA ASN A 189 2.06 -18.53 20.37
C ASN A 189 1.40 -19.52 19.38
N THR A 190 0.08 -19.68 19.47
CA THR A 190 -0.79 -20.47 18.58
C THR A 190 -1.52 -19.63 17.54
N ASP A 191 -1.39 -18.29 17.62
CA ASP A 191 -2.12 -17.38 16.75
C ASP A 191 -1.37 -17.24 15.41
N SER A 192 -2.12 -17.05 14.31
CA SER A 192 -1.60 -16.78 12.97
C SER A 192 -0.86 -15.44 12.91
N ALA A 193 -0.15 -15.20 11.82
CA ALA A 193 0.60 -13.98 11.62
C ALA A 193 -0.25 -12.72 11.42
N TYR A 194 -1.56 -12.84 11.13
CA TYR A 194 -2.37 -11.69 10.75
C TYR A 194 -2.80 -10.83 11.94
N ASP A 195 -2.74 -9.50 11.77
CA ASP A 195 -3.23 -8.52 12.75
C ASP A 195 -3.88 -7.33 12.03
N PHE A 196 -5.21 -7.23 12.14
CA PHE A 196 -6.02 -6.19 11.49
C PHE A 196 -5.85 -4.79 12.08
N SER A 197 -5.25 -4.68 13.26
CA SER A 197 -4.91 -3.39 13.86
C SER A 197 -3.62 -2.78 13.31
N ARG A 198 -2.95 -3.49 12.38
CA ARG A 198 -1.68 -3.09 11.78
C ARG A 198 -1.83 -2.86 10.28
N PHE A 199 -0.98 -1.99 9.76
CA PHE A 199 -0.67 -1.92 8.35
C PHE A 199 0.83 -2.18 8.14
N PRO A 200 1.19 -3.09 7.22
CA PRO A 200 0.31 -4.11 6.60
C PRO A 200 -0.32 -5.07 7.64
N TYR A 201 -1.30 -5.90 7.22
CA TYR A 201 -2.07 -6.85 8.04
C TYR A 201 -1.30 -7.98 8.75
N TYR A 202 -0.05 -7.76 9.14
CA TYR A 202 0.76 -8.75 9.83
C TYR A 202 1.18 -8.23 11.18
N ASN A 203 1.24 -9.14 12.15
CA ASN A 203 1.87 -8.91 13.44
C ASN A 203 3.34 -8.50 13.24
N GLU A 204 3.82 -7.59 14.09
CA GLU A 204 5.21 -7.16 14.15
C GLU A 204 6.22 -8.33 14.35
N ARG A 205 5.78 -9.44 14.95
CA ARG A 205 6.58 -10.67 15.20
C ARG A 205 6.51 -11.70 14.09
N TYR A 206 5.77 -11.40 13.02
CA TYR A 206 5.67 -12.33 11.92
C TYR A 206 7.05 -12.52 11.26
N LYS A 207 7.48 -13.78 11.17
CA LYS A 207 8.67 -14.18 10.45
C LYS A 207 8.34 -14.31 8.96
N ILE A 208 8.68 -13.28 8.19
CA ILE A 208 8.22 -13.05 6.81
C ILE A 208 8.52 -14.20 5.83
N LEU A 209 9.54 -15.00 6.10
CA LEU A 209 9.90 -16.15 5.28
C LEU A 209 9.13 -17.44 5.62
N THR A 210 8.40 -17.45 6.73
CA THR A 210 7.55 -18.59 7.13
C THR A 210 6.11 -18.39 6.68
N PRO A 211 5.32 -19.46 6.48
CA PRO A 211 3.92 -19.34 6.13
C PRO A 211 3.15 -18.47 7.14
N PRO A 212 2.36 -17.47 6.71
CA PRO A 212 1.64 -16.58 7.63
C PRO A 212 0.46 -17.23 8.35
N ASN A 213 -0.02 -18.35 7.80
CA ASN A 213 -1.05 -19.20 8.38
C ASN A 213 -0.51 -20.12 9.50
N ASP A 214 0.81 -20.21 9.67
CA ASP A 214 1.44 -20.95 10.76
C ASP A 214 1.42 -20.14 12.08
N PRO A 215 1.51 -20.81 13.24
CA PRO A 215 1.60 -20.14 14.53
C PRO A 215 2.83 -19.23 14.65
N VAL A 216 2.63 -18.00 15.14
CA VAL A 216 3.72 -17.12 15.54
C VAL A 216 4.33 -17.64 16.84
N ARG A 217 5.43 -18.40 16.75
CA ARG A 217 6.08 -19.02 17.91
C ARG A 217 6.76 -17.97 18.79
N ALA A 218 6.87 -18.24 20.10
CA ALA A 218 7.60 -17.38 21.03
C ALA A 218 9.11 -17.26 20.69
N SER A 219 9.68 -18.26 20.01
CA SER A 219 11.04 -18.21 19.44
C SER A 219 11.18 -17.20 18.29
N ASN A 220 10.06 -16.75 17.70
CA ASN A 220 10.03 -15.69 16.68
C ASN A 220 9.97 -14.28 17.29
N GLY A 221 9.89 -14.14 18.62
CA GLY A 221 9.88 -12.85 19.31
C GLY A 221 11.26 -12.43 19.82
N PRO A 222 11.42 -11.17 20.27
CA PRO A 222 12.61 -10.74 20.99
C PRO A 222 12.87 -11.69 22.17
N VAL A 223 14.03 -12.34 22.16
CA VAL A 223 14.48 -13.25 23.23
C VAL A 223 14.38 -12.46 24.53
N ALA A 224 13.64 -13.01 25.50
CA ALA A 224 13.53 -12.45 26.83
C ALA A 224 14.94 -12.14 27.35
N SER A 225 15.09 -11.00 28.04
CA SER A 225 16.33 -10.42 28.57
C SER A 225 17.06 -11.28 29.62
N GLY A 226 17.25 -12.57 29.35
CA GLY A 226 18.08 -13.49 30.11
C GLY A 226 19.50 -13.51 29.56
N PRO A 227 20.48 -13.97 30.37
CA PRO A 227 21.86 -14.10 29.92
C PRO A 227 21.92 -15.04 28.72
N VAL A 228 22.25 -14.47 27.56
CA VAL A 228 22.49 -15.21 26.32
C VAL A 228 23.67 -16.18 26.58
N PRO A 229 23.51 -17.49 26.37
CA PRO A 229 24.61 -18.42 26.50
C PRO A 229 25.78 -17.98 25.59
N PRO A 230 27.03 -17.97 26.07
CA PRO A 230 28.18 -17.43 25.32
C PRO A 230 28.44 -18.09 23.97
N ASN A 231 27.83 -19.24 23.69
CA ASN A 231 28.02 -20.02 22.47
C ASN A 231 26.82 -19.99 21.50
N ARG A 232 25.79 -19.17 21.76
CA ARG A 232 24.68 -18.96 20.81
C ARG A 232 24.27 -17.49 20.83
N PRO A 233 24.80 -16.64 19.94
CA PRO A 233 24.18 -15.35 19.66
C PRO A 233 22.81 -15.63 19.03
N GLN A 234 21.79 -15.87 19.87
CA GLN A 234 20.40 -15.85 19.45
C GLN A 234 20.06 -14.39 19.22
N MET A 235 20.36 -13.90 18.02
CA MET A 235 19.83 -12.62 17.60
C MET A 235 18.34 -12.82 17.39
N PRO A 236 17.48 -12.18 18.18
CA PRO A 236 16.05 -12.29 17.95
C PRO A 236 15.71 -11.86 16.54
N PHE A 237 14.71 -12.53 15.95
CA PHE A 237 14.15 -12.05 14.69
C PHE A 237 13.78 -10.57 14.87
N PRO A 238 14.23 -9.69 13.97
CA PRO A 238 13.88 -8.29 14.07
C PRO A 238 12.36 -8.21 13.99
N MET A 239 11.73 -7.50 14.92
CA MET A 239 10.35 -7.12 14.67
C MET A 239 10.32 -6.39 13.33
N SER A 240 9.29 -6.60 12.53
CA SER A 240 9.18 -5.88 11.27
C SER A 240 8.33 -4.63 11.52
N PRO A 241 8.74 -3.46 11.01
CA PRO A 241 8.06 -2.20 11.26
C PRO A 241 6.62 -2.25 10.75
N ARG A 242 5.71 -1.65 11.52
CA ARG A 242 4.28 -1.55 11.21
C ARG A 242 3.78 -0.14 11.46
N MET A 243 2.65 0.16 10.86
CA MET A 243 1.85 1.34 11.20
C MET A 243 0.61 0.91 11.99
N TRP A 244 0.11 1.83 12.82
CA TRP A 244 -1.22 1.68 13.40
C TRP A 244 -2.26 1.86 12.31
N ARG A 245 -3.15 0.89 12.15
CA ARG A 245 -4.31 1.09 11.27
C ARG A 245 -5.38 1.86 12.03
N ALA A 246 -5.71 3.04 11.53
CA ALA A 246 -6.72 3.91 12.06
C ALA A 246 -7.95 3.92 11.14
N THR A 247 -9.12 3.93 11.76
CA THR A 247 -10.40 4.19 11.10
C THR A 247 -11.03 5.45 11.71
N LEU A 248 -12.26 5.75 11.30
CA LEU A 248 -12.94 6.98 11.67
C LEU A 248 -14.04 6.75 12.69
N ARG A 249 -14.11 7.68 13.64
CA ARG A 249 -15.24 7.84 14.53
C ARG A 249 -16.42 8.41 13.76
N SER A 250 -17.60 7.88 14.01
CA SER A 250 -18.87 8.46 13.56
C SER A 250 -19.16 9.76 14.30
N GLU A 251 -19.48 10.82 13.57
CA GLU A 251 -19.86 12.12 14.11
C GLU A 251 -21.22 12.13 14.83
N MET A 252 -22.04 11.10 14.64
CA MET A 252 -23.38 11.02 15.23
C MET A 252 -23.36 10.81 16.75
N PHE A 253 -22.20 10.51 17.33
CA PHE A 253 -22.06 10.17 18.74
C PHE A 253 -21.07 11.11 19.44
N ALA A 254 -21.37 11.42 20.69
CA ALA A 254 -20.52 12.27 21.53
C ALA A 254 -19.13 11.64 21.74
N GLU A 255 -18.14 12.52 21.99
CA GLU A 255 -16.77 12.15 22.31
C GLU A 255 -16.68 11.53 23.72
N THR A 256 -16.80 10.21 23.77
CA THR A 256 -16.57 9.38 24.96
C THR A 256 -15.35 8.48 24.76
N THR A 257 -14.59 8.26 25.83
CA THR A 257 -13.45 7.33 25.91
C THR A 257 -13.74 6.28 26.99
N PRO A 258 -13.59 4.97 26.71
CA PRO A 258 -13.18 4.36 25.44
C PRO A 258 -14.22 4.55 24.32
N VAL A 259 -13.78 4.46 23.07
CA VAL A 259 -14.68 4.61 21.92
C VAL A 259 -15.48 3.32 21.75
N TYR A 260 -16.80 3.44 21.81
CA TYR A 260 -17.67 2.27 21.67
C TYR A 260 -17.87 1.93 20.19
N ARG A 261 -18.05 0.63 19.91
CA ARG A 261 -18.26 0.07 18.56
C ARG A 261 -19.29 0.79 17.68
N HIS A 262 -20.40 1.24 18.27
CA HIS A 262 -21.45 1.94 17.51
C HIS A 262 -21.03 3.36 17.08
N GLN A 263 -19.97 3.90 17.70
CA GLN A 263 -19.39 5.20 17.44
C GLN A 263 -18.30 5.14 16.36
N ILE A 264 -18.05 3.98 15.75
CA ILE A 264 -17.11 3.83 14.63
C ILE A 264 -17.93 3.84 13.33
N ILE A 265 -17.39 4.43 12.28
CA ILE A 265 -18.02 4.37 10.96
C ILE A 265 -18.16 2.89 10.53
N SER A 266 -19.36 2.49 10.12
CA SER A 266 -19.58 1.12 9.63
C SER A 266 -18.91 0.94 8.27
N ARG A 267 -18.41 -0.28 7.98
CA ARG A 267 -17.81 -0.59 6.68
C ARG A 267 -18.75 -0.26 5.51
N ALA A 268 -20.05 -0.58 5.62
CA ALA A 268 -21.00 -0.26 4.55
C ALA A 268 -21.13 1.25 4.30
N TYR A 269 -21.11 2.06 5.36
CA TYR A 269 -21.10 3.52 5.22
C TYR A 269 -19.77 4.02 4.68
N ALA A 270 -18.65 3.46 5.16
CA ALA A 270 -17.34 3.76 4.65
C ALA A 270 -17.22 3.41 3.15
N GLU A 271 -17.76 2.28 2.72
CA GLU A 271 -17.78 1.89 1.30
C GLU A 271 -18.61 2.88 0.48
N HIS A 272 -19.73 3.36 1.00
CA HIS A 272 -20.53 4.37 0.31
C HIS A 272 -19.84 5.74 0.22
N VAL A 273 -19.08 6.13 1.25
CA VAL A 273 -18.42 7.45 1.30
C VAL A 273 -17.06 7.43 0.61
N PHE A 274 -16.32 6.32 0.68
CA PHE A 274 -14.90 6.24 0.33
C PHE A 274 -14.57 5.33 -0.86
N ARG A 275 -15.49 4.49 -1.35
CA ARG A 275 -15.34 3.98 -2.71
C ARG A 275 -15.63 5.15 -3.65
N GLY A 276 -14.74 5.39 -4.60
CA GLY A 276 -14.88 6.51 -5.51
C GLY A 276 -16.30 6.54 -6.09
N SER A 277 -16.98 7.67 -5.97
CA SER A 277 -18.25 7.86 -6.63
C SER A 277 -17.95 7.87 -8.13
N GLY A 278 -18.28 6.80 -8.86
CA GLY A 278 -18.17 6.77 -10.32
C GLY A 278 -19.17 7.70 -11.03
N GLY A 279 -19.72 8.70 -10.35
CA GLY A 279 -20.55 9.74 -10.91
C GLY A 279 -20.16 11.08 -10.33
N LEU A 280 -20.14 12.11 -11.19
CA LEU A 280 -20.28 13.50 -10.76
C LEU A 280 -21.42 13.54 -9.73
N SER A 281 -21.12 13.86 -8.47
CA SER A 281 -22.19 14.24 -7.56
C SER A 281 -22.76 15.56 -8.08
N VAL A 282 -24.05 15.58 -8.36
CA VAL A 282 -24.79 16.83 -8.59
C VAL A 282 -24.66 17.65 -7.32
N VAL A 283 -23.89 18.73 -7.36
CA VAL A 283 -24.02 19.79 -6.37
C VAL A 283 -25.24 20.57 -6.79
N ASP A 284 -26.36 20.34 -6.11
CA ASP A 284 -27.54 21.18 -6.31
C ASP A 284 -27.16 22.61 -5.87
N GLY A 285 -27.17 23.52 -6.84
CA GLY A 285 -27.07 24.94 -6.54
C GLY A 285 -28.20 25.30 -5.59
N SER A 286 -27.88 25.90 -4.45
CA SER A 286 -28.85 26.29 -3.42
C SER A 286 -29.93 27.26 -3.92
N LYS A 287 -29.82 27.76 -5.16
CA LYS A 287 -30.72 28.75 -5.76
C LYS A 287 -31.15 28.34 -7.18
N PRO A 288 -32.41 28.60 -7.56
CA PRO A 288 -32.94 28.31 -8.90
C PRO A 288 -32.26 29.02 -10.09
N SER A 289 -31.29 29.91 -9.82
CA SER A 289 -30.58 30.72 -10.81
C SER A 289 -29.14 30.28 -11.07
N ASP A 290 -28.63 29.27 -10.35
CA ASP A 290 -27.27 28.78 -10.55
C ASP A 290 -27.23 27.97 -11.86
N PRO A 291 -26.27 28.24 -12.77
CA PRO A 291 -26.23 27.55 -14.06
C PRO A 291 -25.91 26.07 -13.84
N ALA A 292 -26.88 25.20 -14.12
CA ALA A 292 -26.66 23.76 -14.16
C ALA A 292 -25.64 23.44 -15.27
N SER A 293 -24.39 23.16 -14.89
CA SER A 293 -23.36 22.75 -15.84
C SER A 293 -22.98 21.27 -15.63
N VAL A 294 -22.99 20.58 -16.78
CA VAL A 294 -22.45 19.25 -17.08
C VAL A 294 -23.40 18.06 -16.86
N LEU A 295 -23.82 17.55 -18.02
CA LEU A 295 -24.77 16.48 -18.34
C LEU A 295 -24.62 15.17 -17.55
N LEU A 296 -25.74 14.65 -17.03
CA LEU A 296 -25.94 13.26 -16.63
C LEU A 296 -27.25 12.72 -17.24
N THR A 297 -27.17 11.53 -17.83
CA THR A 297 -28.30 10.83 -18.46
C THR A 297 -29.19 10.22 -17.38
N LYS A 298 -30.32 10.86 -17.10
CA LYS A 298 -31.38 10.32 -16.23
C LYS A 298 -32.24 9.33 -17.02
N THR A 299 -32.10 8.03 -16.78
CA THR A 299 -33.04 7.04 -17.33
C THR A 299 -34.27 6.96 -16.43
N VAL A 300 -35.36 7.62 -16.84
CA VAL A 300 -36.66 7.50 -16.17
C VAL A 300 -37.32 6.21 -16.65
N MET A 301 -37.49 5.22 -15.77
CA MET A 301 -38.32 4.06 -16.08
C MET A 301 -39.81 4.41 -15.93
N THR A 302 -40.64 3.79 -16.76
CA THR A 302 -42.08 4.07 -16.96
C THR A 302 -42.96 3.92 -15.70
N SER A 303 -42.40 3.47 -14.57
CA SER A 303 -43.10 3.31 -13.28
C SER A 303 -42.93 4.48 -12.31
N GLY A 304 -42.29 5.58 -12.70
CA GLY A 304 -42.08 6.74 -11.83
C GLY A 304 -41.02 6.55 -10.75
N VAL A 305 -40.35 5.39 -10.72
CA VAL A 305 -39.16 5.15 -9.91
C VAL A 305 -37.96 5.79 -10.62
N THR A 306 -37.41 6.84 -10.03
CA THR A 306 -36.11 7.39 -10.44
C THR A 306 -35.02 6.58 -9.77
N THR A 307 -34.37 5.67 -10.49
CA THR A 307 -33.10 5.09 -10.04
C THR A 307 -31.96 5.99 -10.51
N ASP A 308 -31.17 6.46 -9.56
CA ASP A 308 -29.92 7.15 -9.84
C ASP A 308 -28.90 6.11 -10.33
N SER A 309 -28.57 6.14 -11.61
CA SER A 309 -27.60 5.23 -12.23
C SER A 309 -26.17 5.41 -11.69
N GLY A 310 -25.92 6.41 -10.83
CA GLY A 310 -24.67 6.56 -10.09
C GLY A 310 -24.42 5.45 -9.05
N THR A 311 -25.46 4.75 -8.60
CA THR A 311 -25.34 3.72 -7.54
C THR A 311 -24.82 2.37 -8.05
N THR A 312 -24.85 2.11 -9.36
CA THR A 312 -24.34 0.87 -9.98
C THR A 312 -22.95 1.01 -10.60
N ASN A 313 -22.39 2.23 -10.64
CA ASN A 313 -21.03 2.49 -11.13
C ASN A 313 -20.09 2.77 -9.95
N SER A 314 -19.98 1.84 -8.98
CA SER A 314 -18.94 1.99 -7.94
C SER A 314 -17.59 2.07 -8.65
N SER A 315 -16.80 3.10 -8.40
CA SER A 315 -15.44 3.20 -8.94
C SER A 315 -14.68 1.91 -8.60
N GLU A 316 -13.95 1.35 -9.56
CA GLU A 316 -13.03 0.24 -9.27
C GLU A 316 -11.92 0.67 -8.31
N TYR A 317 -11.81 1.96 -7.99
CA TYR A 317 -10.76 2.53 -7.18
C TYR A 317 -11.25 2.81 -5.75
N THR A 318 -10.35 2.51 -4.82
CA THR A 318 -10.44 2.87 -3.41
C THR A 318 -9.14 3.54 -3.01
N TRP A 319 -9.07 4.10 -1.81
CA TRP A 319 -7.86 4.71 -1.34
C TRP A 319 -7.69 4.49 0.16
N PHE A 320 -6.44 4.62 0.61
CA PHE A 320 -6.08 4.76 2.01
C PHE A 320 -4.93 5.78 2.10
N ALA A 321 -4.64 6.28 3.30
CA ALA A 321 -3.53 7.21 3.49
C ALA A 321 -2.55 6.69 4.54
N THR A 322 -1.27 6.96 4.34
CA THR A 322 -0.23 6.68 5.33
C THR A 322 0.35 8.00 5.82
N LEU A 323 0.54 8.12 7.13
CA LEU A 323 1.16 9.25 7.81
C LEU A 323 2.42 8.73 8.48
N VAL A 324 3.57 9.25 8.06
CA VAL A 324 4.88 8.78 8.53
C VAL A 324 5.58 9.92 9.26
N PRO A 325 5.92 9.76 10.55
CA PRO A 325 6.66 10.76 11.29
C PRO A 325 8.08 10.96 10.71
N PRO A 326 8.70 12.12 10.96
CA PRO A 326 10.08 12.35 10.56
C PRO A 326 11.01 11.57 11.49
N PHE A 327 12.11 11.04 10.95
CA PHE A 327 13.05 10.20 11.72
C PHE A 327 13.60 10.90 12.98
N LEU A 328 13.91 12.19 12.88
CA LEU A 328 14.44 12.99 14.00
C LEU A 328 13.36 13.44 15.00
N GLY A 329 12.12 12.97 14.84
CA GLY A 329 10.96 13.48 15.55
C GLY A 329 10.57 14.89 15.11
N GLY A 330 9.38 15.31 15.50
CA GLY A 330 8.80 16.61 15.12
C GLY A 330 7.35 16.48 14.69
N ASN A 331 6.74 17.63 14.41
CA ASN A 331 5.31 17.73 14.09
C ASN A 331 5.02 17.66 12.58
N SER A 332 6.05 17.47 11.75
CA SER A 332 5.89 17.39 10.30
C SER A 332 5.85 15.93 9.83
N TYR A 333 4.73 15.50 9.29
CA TYR A 333 4.47 14.15 8.84
C TYR A 333 4.46 14.10 7.32
N ARG A 334 5.03 13.02 6.77
CA ARG A 334 4.81 12.71 5.36
C ARG A 334 3.49 11.98 5.22
N GLN A 335 2.54 12.60 4.54
CA GLN A 335 1.30 11.98 4.12
C GLN A 335 1.48 11.36 2.74
N SER A 336 1.02 10.13 2.55
CA SER A 336 0.95 9.49 1.23
C SER A 336 -0.46 8.95 1.02
N ILE A 337 -1.18 9.48 0.04
CA ILE A 337 -2.50 8.98 -0.37
C ILE A 337 -2.28 7.91 -1.44
N VAL A 338 -2.69 6.69 -1.14
CA VAL A 338 -2.51 5.52 -2.00
C VAL A 338 -3.84 5.18 -2.65
N VAL A 339 -3.89 5.18 -3.97
CA VAL A 339 -5.07 4.78 -4.75
C VAL A 339 -4.89 3.33 -5.20
N VAL A 340 -5.85 2.48 -4.82
CA VAL A 340 -5.85 1.05 -5.09
C VAL A 340 -7.00 0.70 -6.02
N ARG A 341 -6.66 0.12 -7.17
CA ARG A 341 -7.61 -0.44 -8.13
C ARG A 341 -8.00 -1.85 -7.71
N GLN A 342 -9.30 -2.15 -7.72
CA GLN A 342 -9.90 -3.43 -7.39
C GLN A 342 -9.33 -4.01 -6.09
N ARG A 343 -9.30 -3.19 -5.04
CA ARG A 343 -8.76 -3.56 -3.74
C ARG A 343 -9.35 -4.90 -3.30
N SER A 344 -8.49 -5.91 -3.20
CA SER A 344 -8.90 -7.26 -2.83
C SER A 344 -9.36 -7.28 -1.38
N LEU A 345 -10.20 -8.26 -1.04
CA LEU A 345 -10.60 -8.47 0.34
C LEU A 345 -9.37 -8.76 1.20
N GLU A 346 -9.34 -8.11 2.35
CA GLU A 346 -8.19 -8.07 3.29
C GLU A 346 -8.08 -9.33 4.15
N VAL A 347 -9.05 -10.21 3.98
CA VAL A 347 -9.39 -11.24 4.92
C VAL A 347 -9.26 -12.58 4.20
N PRO A 348 -8.49 -13.55 4.76
CA PRO A 348 -8.40 -14.88 4.17
C PRO A 348 -9.80 -15.50 3.99
N GLN A 349 -10.09 -16.09 2.84
CA GLN A 349 -11.34 -16.83 2.67
C GLN A 349 -11.13 -18.25 3.17
N ARG A 350 -11.72 -18.61 4.31
CA ARG A 350 -11.66 -19.99 4.83
C ARG A 350 -13.02 -20.65 4.69
N LEU A 351 -13.03 -21.95 4.40
CA LEU A 351 -14.27 -22.73 4.26
C LEU A 351 -15.15 -22.65 5.53
N ASP A 352 -14.53 -22.70 6.72
CA ASP A 352 -15.22 -22.68 8.02
C ASP A 352 -15.19 -21.31 8.72
N ASP A 353 -14.53 -20.33 8.13
CA ASP A 353 -14.39 -18.97 8.66
C ASP A 353 -14.21 -17.99 7.50
N PRO A 354 -15.30 -17.69 6.75
CA PRO A 354 -15.25 -16.94 5.48
C PRO A 354 -14.84 -15.48 5.67
N LEU A 355 -14.80 -15.02 6.92
CA LEU A 355 -14.32 -13.70 7.30
C LEU A 355 -12.99 -13.78 8.06
N ALA A 356 -12.30 -14.94 8.06
CA ALA A 356 -11.04 -15.21 8.75
C ALA A 356 -10.86 -14.46 10.07
N LEU A 357 -11.94 -14.42 10.85
CA LEU A 357 -12.01 -13.69 12.11
C LEU A 357 -11.32 -14.47 13.22
N GLN A 358 -11.06 -15.76 12.99
CA GLN A 358 -10.36 -16.62 13.91
C GLN A 358 -8.86 -16.38 13.80
N LYS A 359 -8.26 -15.99 14.93
CA LYS A 359 -6.82 -15.81 15.09
C LYS A 359 -5.98 -17.08 14.97
N ARG A 360 -6.60 -18.27 14.88
CA ARG A 360 -5.88 -19.55 14.93
C ARG A 360 -5.12 -19.81 13.63
N SER A 361 -3.99 -20.49 13.75
CA SER A 361 -3.29 -21.08 12.61
C SER A 361 -4.22 -22.01 11.81
N TYR A 362 -4.02 -22.04 10.49
CA TYR A 362 -4.84 -22.83 9.56
C TYR A 362 -3.95 -23.45 8.48
N ALA A 363 -4.43 -24.51 7.83
CA ALA A 363 -3.77 -25.06 6.65
C ALA A 363 -4.15 -24.21 5.43
N ALA A 364 -3.15 -23.83 4.64
CA ALA A 364 -3.32 -23.25 3.32
C ALA A 364 -2.78 -24.26 2.31
N ASP A 365 -3.59 -24.63 1.32
CA ASP A 365 -3.21 -25.59 0.29
C ASP A 365 -2.47 -24.87 -0.86
N ASP A 366 -2.81 -23.60 -1.10
CA ASP A 366 -2.16 -22.73 -2.07
C ASP A 366 -1.84 -21.36 -1.45
N SER A 367 -0.88 -20.66 -2.05
CA SER A 367 -0.57 -19.26 -1.80
C SER A 367 -1.78 -18.33 -1.95
N ASP A 368 -2.73 -18.76 -2.79
CA ASP A 368 -3.97 -18.09 -3.12
C ASP A 368 -5.01 -18.10 -1.98
N ASP A 369 -4.86 -19.01 -0.99
CA ASP A 369 -5.71 -19.08 0.20
C ASP A 369 -5.36 -18.00 1.24
N ASN A 370 -4.17 -17.40 1.12
CA ASN A 370 -3.72 -16.29 1.95
C ASN A 370 -4.12 -14.93 1.35
N PRO A 371 -4.26 -13.87 2.16
CA PRO A 371 -4.61 -12.54 1.68
C PRO A 371 -3.59 -12.02 0.67
N ARG A 372 -4.09 -11.54 -0.45
CA ARG A 372 -3.25 -10.95 -1.52
C ARG A 372 -3.19 -9.43 -1.47
N GLY A 373 -4.11 -8.78 -0.75
CA GLY A 373 -4.26 -7.33 -0.78
C GLY A 373 -3.06 -6.58 -0.22
N GLU A 374 -2.48 -7.11 0.85
CA GLU A 374 -1.28 -6.59 1.47
C GLU A 374 -0.38 -7.78 1.80
N ARG A 375 0.82 -7.79 1.24
CA ARG A 375 1.82 -8.85 1.42
C ARG A 375 3.13 -8.24 1.88
N ILE A 376 3.95 -9.01 2.58
CA ILE A 376 5.27 -8.55 3.02
C ILE A 376 6.33 -9.46 2.42
N ALA A 377 7.40 -8.84 1.96
CA ALA A 377 8.64 -9.49 1.59
C ALA A 377 9.80 -8.88 2.37
N TRP A 378 10.83 -9.69 2.61
CA TRP A 378 12.12 -9.23 3.09
C TRP A 378 12.95 -8.73 1.90
N VAL A 379 13.67 -7.63 2.09
CA VAL A 379 14.56 -7.08 1.06
C VAL A 379 15.97 -7.58 1.32
N GLY A 380 16.47 -8.39 0.38
CA GLY A 380 17.89 -8.72 0.28
C GLY A 380 18.59 -7.84 -0.75
N ASN A 381 19.78 -8.27 -1.18
CA ASN A 381 20.68 -7.64 -2.16
C ASN A 381 20.10 -6.43 -2.93
N TRP A 382 20.77 -5.29 -2.84
CA TRP A 382 20.32 -4.05 -3.46
C TRP A 382 21.45 -3.35 -4.22
N ILE A 383 21.06 -2.49 -5.15
CA ILE A 383 21.96 -1.58 -5.88
C ILE A 383 21.23 -0.26 -6.18
N GLY A 384 21.90 0.87 -5.95
CA GLY A 384 21.33 2.21 -6.15
C GLY A 384 20.76 2.84 -4.87
N PHE A 385 19.66 3.57 -5.00
CA PHE A 385 18.95 4.32 -3.93
C PHE A 385 19.69 5.55 -3.38
N VAL A 386 20.61 6.09 -4.16
CA VAL A 386 21.31 7.36 -3.87
C VAL A 386 21.13 8.30 -5.05
N GLY A 387 20.67 9.53 -4.80
CA GLY A 387 20.41 10.55 -5.83
C GLY A 387 18.96 10.65 -6.32
N GLY A 388 18.01 9.96 -5.69
CA GLY A 388 16.57 10.15 -5.85
C GLY A 388 15.93 9.44 -7.05
N ALA A 389 16.62 8.48 -7.65
CA ALA A 389 16.15 7.71 -8.81
C ALA A 389 15.74 6.27 -8.48
N GLY A 390 15.65 5.92 -7.19
CA GLY A 390 15.47 4.55 -6.72
C GLY A 390 16.65 3.63 -7.06
N GLY A 391 16.37 2.35 -7.31
CA GLY A 391 17.38 1.32 -7.52
C GLY A 391 16.76 -0.07 -7.73
N GLU A 392 17.57 -1.11 -7.66
CA GLU A 392 17.13 -2.50 -7.80
C GLU A 392 17.32 -3.26 -6.49
N VAL A 393 16.35 -4.10 -6.15
CA VAL A 393 16.33 -4.91 -4.93
C VAL A 393 15.90 -6.34 -5.22
N GLU A 394 16.43 -7.30 -4.47
CA GLU A 394 15.91 -8.66 -4.40
C GLU A 394 14.88 -8.79 -3.27
N LEU A 395 13.67 -9.22 -3.61
CA LEU A 395 12.60 -9.47 -2.67
C LEU A 395 12.49 -10.96 -2.38
N TYR A 396 12.28 -11.30 -1.11
CA TYR A 396 12.08 -12.66 -0.62
C TYR A 396 10.79 -12.75 0.18
N GLY A 397 9.87 -13.61 -0.24
CA GLY A 397 8.64 -13.89 0.50
C GLY A 397 8.44 -15.38 0.73
N SER A 398 7.62 -15.75 1.71
CA SER A 398 7.21 -17.13 1.90
C SER A 398 6.51 -17.66 0.64
N ALA A 399 6.79 -18.92 0.24
CA ALA A 399 6.11 -19.56 -0.88
C ALA A 399 4.59 -19.71 -0.67
N SER A 400 4.11 -19.64 0.58
CA SER A 400 2.69 -19.60 0.92
C SER A 400 2.04 -18.23 0.71
N VAL A 401 2.78 -17.22 0.27
CA VAL A 401 2.26 -15.90 -0.07
C VAL A 401 2.44 -15.70 -1.56
N ASP A 402 1.40 -15.22 -2.24
CA ASP A 402 1.45 -14.93 -3.67
C ASP A 402 2.68 -14.04 -3.99
N SER A 403 3.40 -14.36 -5.05
CA SER A 403 4.60 -13.63 -5.47
C SER A 403 4.28 -12.50 -6.46
N GLU A 404 3.05 -12.40 -6.98
CA GLU A 404 2.66 -11.48 -8.04
C GLU A 404 3.01 -10.01 -7.71
N ILE A 405 3.82 -9.36 -8.54
CA ILE A 405 4.07 -7.91 -8.49
C ILE A 405 4.01 -7.44 -9.93
N ARG A 406 3.28 -6.35 -10.22
CA ARG A 406 3.16 -5.85 -11.59
C ARG A 406 3.97 -4.58 -11.79
N THR A 407 4.51 -4.41 -12.98
CA THR A 407 5.09 -3.14 -13.41
C THR A 407 4.03 -2.03 -13.35
N GLY A 408 4.43 -0.87 -12.83
CA GLY A 408 3.56 0.28 -12.64
C GLY A 408 2.86 0.34 -11.28
N GLU A 409 2.82 -0.78 -10.53
CA GLU A 409 2.30 -0.78 -9.16
C GLU A 409 3.24 -0.06 -8.19
N TRP A 410 2.72 0.25 -7.00
CA TRP A 410 3.48 0.87 -5.92
C TRP A 410 3.70 -0.13 -4.78
N VAL A 411 4.93 -0.12 -4.27
CA VAL A 411 5.34 -0.89 -3.09
C VAL A 411 5.90 0.06 -2.04
N MET A 412 5.90 -0.35 -0.78
CA MET A 412 6.41 0.47 0.31
C MET A 412 7.59 -0.22 0.99
N LEU A 413 8.76 0.45 1.00
CA LEU A 413 9.88 0.01 1.81
C LEU A 413 9.74 0.56 3.23
N SER A 414 10.03 -0.29 4.21
CA SER A 414 9.91 -0.01 5.63
C SER A 414 11.11 -0.51 6.39
N ARG A 415 11.60 0.28 7.34
CA ARG A 415 12.72 -0.09 8.23
C ARG A 415 12.52 0.51 9.61
N GLN A 416 12.89 -0.24 10.64
CA GLN A 416 13.06 0.31 11.98
C GLN A 416 14.56 0.56 12.23
N PRO A 417 15.00 1.82 12.37
CA PRO A 417 16.38 2.12 12.74
C PRO A 417 16.64 1.76 14.22
N HIS A 418 17.75 1.08 14.48
CA HIS A 418 18.25 0.76 15.82
C HIS A 418 19.61 1.41 16.10
N GLN A 419 19.82 1.78 17.36
CA GLN A 419 21.14 2.12 17.86
C GLN A 419 21.77 0.87 18.46
N VAL A 420 22.99 0.56 18.02
CA VAL A 420 23.80 -0.49 18.63
C VAL A 420 24.55 0.12 19.81
N GLY A 421 23.96 0.03 21.00
CA GLY A 421 24.56 0.49 22.25
C GLY A 421 25.00 -0.66 23.14
N GLY A 422 26.29 -0.76 23.45
CA GLY A 422 26.80 -1.66 24.49
C GLY A 422 28.02 -2.48 24.07
N GLY A 423 28.83 -2.87 25.07
CA GLY A 423 30.02 -3.70 24.85
C GLY A 423 29.66 -5.11 24.33
N PRO A 424 30.66 -5.92 23.93
CA PRO A 424 30.51 -7.19 23.22
C PRO A 424 29.69 -8.30 23.94
N LEU A 425 29.22 -8.06 25.16
CA LEU A 425 28.46 -9.01 25.98
C LEU A 425 27.06 -8.50 26.41
N THR A 426 26.72 -7.26 26.09
CA THR A 426 25.41 -6.64 26.37
C THR A 426 25.03 -5.80 25.18
N LEU A 427 24.51 -6.43 24.12
CA LEU A 427 23.90 -5.72 23.00
C LEU A 427 22.58 -5.12 23.49
N GLY A 428 22.64 -3.92 24.03
CA GLY A 428 21.48 -3.07 24.26
C GLY A 428 21.04 -2.50 22.93
N MET A 429 20.24 -3.28 22.19
CA MET A 429 19.64 -2.81 20.95
C MET A 429 18.35 -2.07 21.28
N SER A 430 18.33 -0.76 21.04
CA SER A 430 17.15 0.08 21.20
C SER A 430 16.81 0.75 19.89
N ALA A 431 15.52 0.81 19.56
CA ALA A 431 15.04 1.57 18.41
C ALA A 431 15.42 3.06 18.57
N GLN A 432 16.10 3.63 17.58
CA GLN A 432 16.67 5.00 17.64
C GLN A 432 15.67 6.10 17.25
N GLY A 433 14.41 5.74 17.00
CA GLY A 433 13.38 6.68 16.57
C GLY A 433 12.21 5.95 15.93
N PRO A 434 11.26 6.68 15.31
CA PRO A 434 10.12 6.07 14.64
C PRO A 434 10.55 5.19 13.45
N ALA A 435 9.67 4.27 13.06
CA ALA A 435 9.86 3.48 11.84
C ALA A 435 9.77 4.40 10.60
N VAL A 436 10.64 4.12 9.62
CA VAL A 436 10.67 4.85 8.35
C VAL A 436 9.90 4.05 7.32
N HIS A 437 9.01 4.72 6.58
CA HIS A 437 8.22 4.14 5.50
C HIS A 437 8.28 5.06 4.26
N ARG A 438 8.50 4.48 3.08
CA ARG A 438 8.61 5.20 1.80
C ARG A 438 7.99 4.40 0.67
N TRP A 439 7.24 5.07 -0.19
CA TRP A 439 6.61 4.48 -1.36
C TRP A 439 7.52 4.55 -2.58
N TYR A 440 7.52 3.48 -3.37
CA TYR A 440 8.30 3.34 -4.59
C TYR A 440 7.42 2.80 -5.70
N ARG A 441 7.63 3.31 -6.91
CA ARG A 441 6.99 2.81 -8.10
C ARG A 441 7.79 1.66 -8.68
N VAL A 442 7.13 0.57 -9.03
CA VAL A 442 7.75 -0.59 -9.67
C VAL A 442 7.94 -0.31 -11.16
N LEU A 443 9.19 -0.25 -11.61
CA LEU A 443 9.53 -0.05 -13.02
C LEU A 443 9.69 -1.37 -13.79
N ARG A 444 10.21 -2.39 -13.12
CA ARG A 444 10.49 -3.70 -13.71
C ARG A 444 10.39 -4.78 -12.66
N VAL A 445 9.86 -5.92 -13.07
CA VAL A 445 9.73 -7.13 -12.25
C VAL A 445 10.25 -8.30 -13.06
N ASP A 446 11.20 -9.04 -12.50
CA ASP A 446 11.71 -10.27 -13.13
C ASP A 446 10.84 -11.48 -12.75
N GLU A 447 11.07 -12.64 -13.38
CA GLU A 447 10.32 -13.87 -13.05
C GLU A 447 10.60 -14.35 -11.62
N PRO A 448 9.59 -14.90 -10.91
CA PRO A 448 9.78 -15.36 -9.53
C PRO A 448 10.52 -16.70 -9.56
N GLN A 449 11.50 -16.86 -8.67
CA GLN A 449 12.25 -18.09 -8.49
C GLN A 449 11.87 -18.72 -7.16
N TYR A 450 11.47 -19.99 -7.18
CA TYR A 450 11.08 -20.72 -5.97
C TYR A 450 12.23 -21.60 -5.50
N GLY A 451 12.42 -21.68 -4.19
CA GLY A 451 13.47 -22.49 -3.60
C GLY A 451 13.62 -22.28 -2.11
N PHE A 452 14.79 -22.65 -1.60
CA PHE A 452 15.08 -22.67 -0.18
C PHE A 452 16.21 -21.70 0.18
N ILE A 453 16.07 -20.98 1.30
CA ILE A 453 17.02 -19.91 1.66
C ILE A 453 18.38 -20.45 2.15
N ASN A 454 18.40 -21.53 2.93
CA ASN A 454 19.62 -22.05 3.60
C ASN A 454 20.29 -23.22 2.86
N GLY A 455 19.67 -23.76 1.82
CA GLY A 455 20.10 -24.98 1.11
C GLY A 455 21.05 -24.75 -0.07
N GLY A 456 21.74 -23.61 -0.15
CA GLY A 456 22.61 -23.27 -1.30
C GLY A 456 21.88 -22.72 -2.54
N GLY A 457 20.59 -22.38 -2.43
CA GLY A 457 19.77 -21.90 -3.56
C GLY A 457 19.82 -20.39 -3.80
N PHE A 458 19.72 -19.58 -2.73
CA PHE A 458 19.61 -18.12 -2.88
C PHE A 458 20.67 -17.29 -2.14
N GLY A 459 21.52 -17.91 -1.32
CA GLY A 459 22.74 -17.28 -0.77
C GLY A 459 22.52 -15.98 0.03
N ALA A 460 21.31 -15.74 0.55
CA ALA A 460 20.90 -14.43 1.04
C ALA A 460 21.51 -14.05 2.41
N GLY A 461 22.47 -14.81 2.93
CA GLY A 461 23.08 -14.56 4.25
C GLY A 461 22.14 -14.73 5.45
N TRP A 462 20.89 -15.18 5.22
CA TRP A 462 19.87 -15.40 6.25
C TRP A 462 20.22 -16.59 7.14
N ASN A 463 20.88 -16.38 8.27
CA ASN A 463 21.13 -17.47 9.23
C ASN A 463 19.99 -17.57 10.23
N ASP A 464 18.97 -18.35 9.88
CA ASP A 464 17.95 -18.74 10.84
C ASP A 464 18.55 -19.65 11.93
N SER A 465 18.60 -19.18 13.17
CA SER A 465 19.08 -19.99 14.29
C SER A 465 18.16 -21.18 14.60
N ASP A 466 16.94 -21.18 14.08
CA ASP A 466 16.05 -22.33 14.07
C ASP A 466 16.47 -23.28 12.93
N SER A 467 17.58 -23.98 13.14
CA SER A 467 18.30 -24.85 12.20
C SER A 467 17.51 -26.03 11.59
N ASN A 468 16.20 -26.11 11.79
CA ASN A 468 15.34 -27.22 11.37
C ASN A 468 14.25 -26.84 10.36
N THR A 469 14.10 -25.57 10.01
CA THR A 469 13.16 -25.16 8.97
C THR A 469 13.95 -24.47 7.87
N ASN A 470 14.06 -25.13 6.72
CA ASN A 470 14.49 -24.50 5.48
C ASN A 470 13.20 -24.01 4.81
N PRO A 471 12.71 -22.79 5.08
CA PRO A 471 11.44 -22.36 4.53
C PRO A 471 11.53 -22.31 3.02
N GLU A 472 10.46 -22.77 2.37
CA GLU A 472 10.28 -22.54 0.94
C GLU A 472 9.88 -21.09 0.73
N VAL A 473 10.60 -20.40 -0.14
CA VAL A 473 10.47 -18.98 -0.42
C VAL A 473 10.45 -18.76 -1.92
N TRP A 474 9.81 -17.67 -2.33
CA TRP A 474 10.04 -17.10 -3.65
C TRP A 474 11.04 -15.96 -3.54
N ARG A 475 11.87 -15.81 -4.57
CA ARG A 475 12.81 -14.70 -4.77
C ARG A 475 12.44 -13.98 -6.07
N ARG A 476 12.51 -12.65 -6.06
CA ARG A 476 12.23 -11.84 -7.25
C ARG A 476 13.02 -10.55 -7.25
N THR A 477 13.64 -10.23 -8.36
CA THR A 477 14.34 -8.95 -8.56
C THR A 477 13.35 -7.90 -9.05
N VAL A 478 13.37 -6.72 -8.42
CA VAL A 478 12.48 -5.62 -8.72
C VAL A 478 13.28 -4.32 -8.85
N THR A 479 13.06 -3.59 -9.94
CA THR A 479 13.58 -2.24 -10.12
C THR A 479 12.53 -1.23 -9.65
N LEU A 480 12.93 -0.36 -8.73
CA LEU A 480 12.10 0.62 -8.03
C LEU A 480 12.53 2.04 -8.38
N ASP A 481 11.56 2.92 -8.58
CA ASP A 481 11.74 4.37 -8.72
C ASP A 481 11.17 5.08 -7.48
N GLY A 482 11.93 6.02 -6.92
CA GLY A 482 11.54 6.71 -5.70
C GLY A 482 12.68 7.40 -4.97
N PRO A 483 12.43 7.85 -3.73
CA PRO A 483 13.39 8.62 -2.95
C PRO A 483 14.62 7.80 -2.55
N ASP A 484 15.61 8.47 -1.98
CA ASP A 484 16.78 7.79 -1.41
C ASP A 484 16.39 6.85 -0.26
N TRP A 485 17.11 5.73 -0.19
CA TRP A 485 16.96 4.73 0.86
C TRP A 485 18.31 4.26 1.38
N THR A 486 18.37 4.00 2.68
CA THR A 486 19.58 3.50 3.33
C THR A 486 19.26 2.15 3.95
N PHE A 487 19.77 1.07 3.34
CA PHE A 487 19.48 -0.31 3.76
C PHE A 487 20.20 -0.71 5.04
N GLN A 488 21.37 -0.14 5.33
CA GLN A 488 22.16 -0.43 6.54
C GLN A 488 22.71 0.85 7.14
N ASP A 489 22.82 0.92 8.46
CA ASP A 489 23.65 1.96 9.06
C ASP A 489 25.14 1.60 8.85
N GLU A 490 25.68 2.04 7.70
CA GLU A 490 27.09 1.85 7.33
C GLU A 490 28.06 2.34 8.41
N SER A 491 27.63 3.30 9.26
CA SER A 491 28.48 3.86 10.31
C SER A 491 28.73 2.90 11.48
N SER A 492 27.83 1.93 11.68
CA SER A 492 27.90 0.98 12.80
C SER A 492 28.75 -0.26 12.51
N GLY A 493 29.07 -0.52 11.23
CA GLY A 493 29.74 -1.76 10.79
C GLY A 493 28.96 -3.04 11.14
N ASN A 494 27.68 -2.91 11.51
CA ASN A 494 26.87 -4.01 12.01
C ASN A 494 26.14 -4.71 10.85
N VAL A 495 26.46 -5.98 10.62
CA VAL A 495 25.88 -6.84 9.57
C VAL A 495 24.65 -7.62 10.03
N THR A 496 24.05 -7.25 11.17
CA THR A 496 22.91 -7.99 11.72
C THR A 496 21.62 -7.62 11.02
N HIS A 497 20.73 -8.61 10.86
CA HIS A 497 19.40 -8.48 10.25
C HIS A 497 18.44 -7.47 10.92
N ILE A 498 18.85 -6.85 12.03
CA ILE A 498 17.99 -6.06 12.91
C ILE A 498 17.52 -4.74 12.27
N ASP A 499 18.33 -4.17 11.39
CA ASP A 499 17.98 -2.99 10.61
C ASP A 499 17.54 -3.34 9.18
N ASP A 500 17.11 -4.59 8.96
CA ASP A 500 16.70 -5.04 7.63
C ASP A 500 15.51 -4.24 7.11
N THR A 501 15.53 -4.08 5.79
CA THR A 501 14.44 -3.44 5.07
C THR A 501 13.40 -4.48 4.70
N TYR A 502 12.14 -4.09 4.84
CA TYR A 502 10.99 -4.89 4.46
C TYR A 502 10.20 -4.17 3.37
N CYS A 503 9.66 -4.94 2.44
CA CYS A 503 8.84 -4.44 1.35
C CYS A 503 7.39 -4.86 1.61
N THR A 504 6.49 -3.89 1.68
CA THR A 504 5.04 -4.12 1.69
C THR A 504 4.52 -3.98 0.26
N ILE A 505 3.91 -5.03 -0.25
CA ILE A 505 3.32 -5.10 -1.57
C ILE A 505 1.81 -4.92 -1.41
N VAL A 506 1.26 -3.85 -1.99
CA VAL A 506 -0.18 -3.61 -2.01
C VAL A 506 -0.71 -3.86 -3.41
N SER A 507 -1.45 -4.95 -3.57
CA SER A 507 -1.93 -5.38 -4.88
C SER A 507 -2.90 -4.35 -5.46
N GLY A 508 -2.66 -3.94 -6.71
CA GLY A 508 -3.48 -2.92 -7.36
C GLY A 508 -3.21 -1.48 -6.90
N ALA A 509 -2.17 -1.20 -6.11
CA ALA A 509 -1.78 0.18 -5.81
C ALA A 509 -1.24 0.85 -7.09
N VAL A 510 -2.04 1.70 -7.72
CA VAL A 510 -1.73 2.30 -9.04
C VAL A 510 -1.08 3.67 -8.92
N SER A 511 -1.28 4.37 -7.80
CA SER A 511 -0.82 5.74 -7.63
C SER A 511 -0.60 6.07 -6.17
N VAL A 512 0.46 6.83 -5.91
CA VAL A 512 0.74 7.42 -4.60
C VAL A 512 0.98 8.91 -4.78
N VAL A 513 0.27 9.73 -4.01
CA VAL A 513 0.49 11.18 -3.94
C VAL A 513 1.05 11.50 -2.56
N GLU A 514 2.28 11.98 -2.51
CA GLU A 514 2.93 12.40 -1.27
C GLU A 514 2.75 13.89 -1.02
N SER A 515 2.53 14.27 0.24
CA SER A 515 2.50 15.64 0.75
C SER A 515 3.13 15.70 2.14
N GLU A 516 3.46 16.90 2.59
CA GLU A 516 3.92 17.17 3.96
C GLU A 516 2.79 17.84 4.75
N VAL A 517 2.50 17.33 5.94
CA VAL A 517 1.42 17.81 6.80
C VAL A 517 1.97 18.07 8.19
N VAL A 518 1.66 19.24 8.75
CA VAL A 518 2.00 19.57 10.13
C VAL A 518 0.80 19.27 11.02
N ILE A 519 1.01 18.49 12.07
CA ILE A 519 0.01 18.22 13.11
C ILE A 519 0.32 19.12 14.30
N GLU A 520 -0.61 20.02 14.65
CA GLU A 520 -0.46 20.98 15.76
C GLU A 520 -0.83 20.40 17.12
#